data_AF-A0A969TF78-F1
#
_entry.id   AF-A0A969TF78-F1
#
_cell.length_a   1.000
_cell.length_b   1.000
_cell.length_c   1.000
_cell.angle_alpha   90.00
_cell.angle_beta   90.00
_cell.angle_gamma   90.00
#
_symmetry.space_group_name_H-M   'P 1'
#
loop_
_entity.id
_entity.type
_entity.pdbx_description
1 polymer ?
#
loop_
_entity_poly.entity_id
_entity_poly.type
_entity_poly.pdbx_seq_one_letter_code
_entity_poly.pdbx_strand_id
1 'polypeptide(L)'
;MANQSKALKSAYEKFDKEKTYSLKEAIKLMKDTSSVKFDATAEIHVRLNIDPRHAEQQVRSTISLPHGTGKSVRVAVFCEDDLIKGAKAAGAVDAGDESLIEKVSKGWTDFDVAVATPGMMRHLAKVARVLGPKGLMPNPKAGTVTPDVAKAVKELAAGRIEFRNDKTGIIHSVFGKLSFDDAKLEENLKTFM
;
A
#
# COMPACT_ATOMS: atom_id res chain seq x y z
N MET A 1 -2.11 3.66 -35.31
CA MET A 1 -1.44 3.93 -34.02
C MET A 1 -2.21 5.06 -33.35
N ALA A 2 -2.61 4.90 -32.07
CA ALA A 2 -3.38 5.93 -31.39
C ALA A 2 -2.57 7.23 -31.25
N ASN A 3 -3.15 8.36 -31.64
CA ASN A 3 -2.49 9.67 -31.50
C ASN A 3 -2.31 9.98 -30.00
N GLN A 4 -1.08 10.29 -29.59
CA GLN A 4 -0.78 10.71 -28.21
C GLN A 4 -1.51 12.01 -27.84
N SER A 5 -1.99 12.11 -26.60
CA SER A 5 -2.62 13.32 -26.08
C SER A 5 -1.64 14.49 -26.04
N LYS A 6 -2.15 15.72 -26.12
CA LYS A 6 -1.33 16.94 -26.04
C LYS A 6 -0.51 16.99 -24.74
N ALA A 7 -1.13 16.63 -23.61
CA ALA A 7 -0.49 16.60 -22.30
C ALA A 7 0.69 15.59 -22.26
N LEU A 8 0.52 14.41 -22.85
CA LEU A 8 1.56 13.39 -22.88
C LEU A 8 2.76 13.83 -23.74
N LYS A 9 2.51 14.46 -24.89
CA LYS A 9 3.57 15.01 -25.74
C LYS A 9 4.39 16.07 -25.00
N SER A 10 3.74 17.04 -24.36
CA SER A 10 4.41 18.09 -23.60
C SER A 10 5.21 17.57 -22.40
N ALA A 11 4.79 16.46 -21.79
CA ALA A 11 5.57 15.82 -20.73
C ALA A 11 6.83 15.13 -21.28
N TYR A 12 6.72 14.43 -22.42
CA TYR A 12 7.86 13.78 -23.07
C TYR A 12 8.91 14.78 -23.60
N GLU A 13 8.51 16.00 -23.96
CA GLU A 13 9.45 17.05 -24.37
C GLU A 13 10.37 17.50 -23.22
N LYS A 14 9.94 17.34 -21.96
CA LYS A 14 10.71 17.72 -20.76
C LYS A 14 11.59 16.59 -20.22
N PHE A 15 11.42 15.36 -20.73
CA PHE A 15 12.05 14.16 -20.22
C PHE A 15 12.91 13.48 -21.29
N ASP A 16 14.18 13.24 -20.97
CA ASP A 16 15.09 12.47 -21.79
C ASP A 16 15.12 11.02 -21.31
N LYS A 17 14.80 10.09 -22.23
CA LYS A 17 14.74 8.65 -21.95
C LYS A 17 16.10 8.02 -21.72
N GLU A 18 17.17 8.60 -22.27
CA GLU A 18 18.52 8.03 -22.19
C GLU A 18 19.31 8.58 -21.01
N LYS A 19 18.87 9.73 -20.45
CA LYS A 19 19.50 10.33 -19.27
C LYS A 19 19.08 9.61 -17.99
N THR A 20 20.08 9.22 -17.19
CA THR A 20 19.86 8.85 -15.79
C THR A 20 19.79 10.12 -14.94
N TYR A 21 18.65 10.34 -14.29
CA TYR A 21 18.44 11.47 -13.38
C TYR A 21 18.80 11.10 -11.95
N SER A 22 19.35 12.05 -11.20
CA SER A 22 19.43 11.92 -9.74
C SER A 22 18.03 11.94 -9.11
N LEU A 23 17.90 11.41 -7.89
CA LEU A 23 16.63 11.44 -7.14
C LEU A 23 16.00 12.84 -7.09
N LYS A 24 16.81 13.86 -6.81
CA LYS A 24 16.36 15.27 -6.73
C LYS A 24 15.85 15.79 -8.07
N GLU A 25 16.59 15.55 -9.15
CA GLU A 25 16.15 15.95 -10.49
C GLU A 25 14.87 15.23 -10.90
N ALA A 26 14.77 13.92 -10.61
CA ALA A 26 13.62 13.10 -10.94
C ALA A 26 12.35 13.54 -10.20
N ILE A 27 12.44 13.85 -8.90
CA ILE A 27 11.31 14.34 -8.11
C ILE A 27 10.79 15.67 -8.68
N LYS A 28 11.70 16.60 -8.99
CA LYS A 28 11.33 17.89 -9.57
C LYS A 28 10.65 17.72 -10.94
N LEU A 29 11.26 16.90 -11.80
CA LEU A 29 10.71 16.60 -13.13
C LEU A 29 9.33 15.91 -13.05
N MET A 30 9.14 14.98 -12.11
CA MET A 30 7.86 14.31 -11.87
C MET A 30 6.76 15.30 -11.50
N LYS A 31 7.06 16.31 -10.68
CA LYS A 31 6.10 17.37 -10.34
C LYS A 31 5.81 18.28 -11.53
N ASP A 32 6.85 18.69 -12.27
CA ASP A 32 6.74 19.60 -13.43
C ASP A 32 6.03 18.99 -14.65
N THR A 33 5.93 17.66 -14.70
CA THR A 33 5.27 16.90 -15.76
C THR A 33 3.82 16.51 -15.40
N SER A 34 3.39 16.74 -14.16
CA SER A 34 2.01 16.54 -13.76
C SER A 34 1.10 17.55 -14.46
N SER A 35 0.08 17.04 -15.15
CA SER A 35 -0.91 17.85 -15.88
C SER A 35 -2.32 17.79 -15.25
N VAL A 36 -2.45 17.09 -14.12
CA VAL A 36 -3.73 16.90 -13.44
C VAL A 36 -3.99 17.97 -12.40
N LYS A 37 -5.27 18.25 -12.15
CA LYS A 37 -5.72 19.29 -11.20
C LYS A 37 -5.88 18.81 -9.76
N PHE A 38 -5.84 17.50 -9.55
CA PHE A 38 -5.96 16.88 -8.22
C PHE A 38 -4.57 16.46 -7.71
N ASP A 39 -4.48 16.14 -6.41
CA ASP A 39 -3.23 15.70 -5.80
C ASP A 39 -2.86 14.27 -6.23
N ALA A 40 -2.01 14.20 -7.25
CA ALA A 40 -1.53 12.96 -7.84
C ALA A 40 -0.64 12.17 -6.88
N THR A 41 -0.63 10.85 -7.06
CA THR A 41 0.18 9.92 -6.28
C THR A 41 1.53 9.73 -6.96
N ALA A 42 2.61 9.74 -6.17
CA ALA A 42 3.95 9.43 -6.64
C ALA A 42 4.24 7.93 -6.42
N GLU A 43 4.62 7.26 -7.50
CA GLU A 43 4.87 5.81 -7.53
C GLU A 43 6.30 5.51 -8.00
N ILE A 44 6.87 4.44 -7.45
CA ILE A 44 8.15 3.87 -7.88
C ILE A 44 7.90 2.48 -8.48
N HIS A 45 8.62 2.20 -9.56
CA HIS A 45 8.62 0.90 -10.22
C HIS A 45 10.04 0.35 -10.26
N VAL A 46 10.24 -0.82 -9.65
CA VAL A 46 11.56 -1.45 -9.54
C VAL A 46 11.54 -2.80 -10.24
N ARG A 47 12.40 -2.97 -11.24
CA ARG A 47 12.60 -4.24 -11.93
C ARG A 47 13.66 -5.06 -11.20
N LEU A 48 13.27 -6.20 -10.63
CA LEU A 48 14.11 -7.00 -9.72
C LEU A 48 15.00 -8.04 -10.41
N ASN A 49 14.85 -8.24 -11.73
CA ASN A 49 15.58 -9.26 -12.49
C ASN A 49 15.51 -10.69 -11.87
N ILE A 50 14.31 -11.07 -11.43
CA ILE A 50 13.98 -12.39 -10.87
C ILE A 50 13.05 -13.17 -11.80
N ASP A 51 12.97 -14.50 -11.62
CA ASP A 51 11.88 -15.31 -12.17
C ASP A 51 10.73 -15.42 -11.14
N PRO A 52 9.62 -14.70 -11.34
CA PRO A 52 8.50 -14.69 -10.38
C PRO A 52 7.73 -16.02 -10.33
N ARG A 53 8.01 -16.97 -11.23
CA ARG A 53 7.41 -18.33 -11.22
C ARG A 53 8.01 -19.19 -10.12
N HIS A 54 9.24 -18.89 -9.70
CA HIS A 54 9.94 -19.57 -8.62
C HIS A 54 9.62 -18.92 -7.28
N ALA A 55 9.08 -19.69 -6.34
CA ALA A 55 8.55 -19.17 -5.08
C ALA A 55 9.65 -18.57 -4.17
N GLU A 56 10.87 -19.10 -4.27
CA GLU A 56 12.06 -18.64 -3.55
C GLU A 56 12.60 -17.30 -4.05
N GLN A 57 12.27 -16.92 -5.29
CA GLN A 57 12.68 -15.64 -5.86
C GLN A 57 11.61 -14.54 -5.68
N GLN A 58 10.43 -14.89 -5.17
CA GLN A 58 9.39 -13.90 -4.91
C GLN A 58 9.78 -12.98 -3.76
N VAL A 59 9.73 -11.67 -4.03
CA VAL A 59 9.98 -10.62 -3.06
C VAL A 59 8.65 -10.14 -2.51
N ARG A 60 8.48 -10.26 -1.20
CA ARG A 60 7.35 -9.72 -0.45
C ARG A 60 7.85 -9.22 0.90
N SER A 61 7.67 -7.94 1.16
CA SER A 61 8.12 -7.32 2.41
C SER A 61 7.23 -6.15 2.79
N THR A 62 7.49 -5.59 3.97
CA THR A 62 6.84 -4.39 4.47
C THR A 62 7.88 -3.34 4.82
N ILE A 63 7.52 -2.09 4.64
CA ILE A 63 8.37 -0.95 5.01
C ILE A 63 7.55 0.17 5.59
N SER A 64 8.08 0.86 6.59
CA SER A 64 7.49 2.06 7.16
C SER A 64 8.15 3.29 6.54
N LEU A 65 7.39 4.03 5.74
CA LEU A 65 7.88 5.28 5.17
C LEU A 65 7.88 6.38 6.24
N PRO A 66 8.97 7.14 6.41
CA PRO A 66 9.10 8.15 7.48
C PRO A 66 8.03 9.25 7.40
N HIS A 67 7.57 9.58 6.19
CA HIS A 67 6.54 10.60 5.97
C HIS A 67 5.19 10.01 5.52
N GLY A 68 5.05 8.68 5.58
CA GLY A 68 3.89 7.95 5.08
C GLY A 68 3.63 8.15 3.59
N THR A 69 2.45 7.75 3.13
CA THR A 69 2.05 7.82 1.71
C THR A 69 1.14 8.99 1.37
N GLY A 70 0.68 9.74 2.38
CA GLY A 70 -0.32 10.81 2.22
C GLY A 70 -1.75 10.30 2.00
N LYS A 71 -1.98 8.98 2.03
CA LYS A 71 -3.31 8.37 2.03
C LYS A 71 -3.70 7.99 3.45
N SER A 72 -4.88 8.42 3.91
CA SER A 72 -5.48 7.87 5.13
C SER A 72 -5.91 6.43 4.87
N VAL A 73 -5.23 5.48 5.51
CA VAL A 73 -5.51 4.05 5.36
C VAL A 73 -6.63 3.67 6.32
N ARG A 74 -7.72 3.13 5.80
CA ARG A 74 -8.83 2.63 6.61
C ARG A 74 -8.54 1.19 7.03
N VAL A 75 -8.37 0.96 8.33
CA VAL A 75 -8.02 -0.36 8.86
C VAL A 75 -9.24 -1.01 9.50
N ALA A 76 -9.55 -2.25 9.11
CA ALA A 76 -10.52 -3.11 9.79
C ALA A 76 -9.79 -4.18 10.62
N VAL A 77 -10.26 -4.47 11.83
CA VAL A 77 -9.58 -5.41 12.74
C VAL A 77 -10.48 -6.59 13.08
N PHE A 78 -10.03 -7.80 12.75
CA PHE A 78 -10.67 -9.04 13.15
C PHE A 78 -10.03 -9.55 14.44
N CYS A 79 -10.69 -9.33 15.56
CA CYS A 79 -10.19 -9.70 16.88
C CYS A 79 -11.34 -10.10 17.81
N GLU A 80 -10.97 -10.76 18.89
CA GLU A 80 -11.84 -11.13 20.01
C GLU A 80 -12.39 -9.87 20.72
N ASP A 81 -13.52 -10.02 21.42
CA ASP A 81 -14.31 -8.92 22.01
C ASP A 81 -13.54 -7.99 22.95
N ASP A 82 -12.57 -8.54 23.67
CA ASP A 82 -11.73 -7.83 24.63
C ASP A 82 -10.79 -6.82 23.94
N LEU A 83 -10.39 -7.09 22.69
CA LEU A 83 -9.48 -6.25 21.91
C LEU A 83 -10.19 -5.20 21.05
N ILE A 84 -11.51 -5.31 20.84
CA ILE A 84 -12.29 -4.40 20.00
C ILE A 84 -12.16 -2.94 20.44
N LYS A 85 -12.27 -2.69 21.76
CA LYS A 85 -12.18 -1.32 22.31
C LYS A 85 -10.80 -0.71 22.04
N GLY A 86 -9.74 -1.50 22.21
CA GLY A 86 -8.36 -1.06 21.93
C GLY A 86 -8.12 -0.79 20.45
N ALA A 87 -8.63 -1.64 19.56
CA ALA A 87 -8.53 -1.45 18.12
C ALA A 87 -9.24 -0.17 17.64
N LYS A 88 -10.47 0.08 18.11
CA LYS A 88 -11.22 1.30 17.78
C LYS A 88 -10.55 2.55 18.34
N ALA A 89 -10.04 2.50 19.58
CA ALA A 89 -9.28 3.60 20.16
C ALA A 89 -7.96 3.89 19.40
N ALA A 90 -7.37 2.88 18.75
CA ALA A 90 -6.18 3.04 17.91
C ALA A 90 -6.48 3.65 16.53
N GLY A 91 -7.74 3.80 16.14
CA GLY A 91 -8.15 4.38 14.86
C GLY A 91 -8.67 3.37 13.83
N ALA A 92 -9.01 2.14 14.23
CA ALA A 92 -9.67 1.20 13.34
C ALA A 92 -11.08 1.69 12.96
N VAL A 93 -11.45 1.58 11.70
CA VAL A 93 -12.77 1.96 11.18
C VAL A 93 -13.85 1.03 11.71
N ASP A 94 -13.53 -0.26 11.79
CA ASP A 94 -14.38 -1.25 12.44
C ASP A 94 -13.53 -2.36 13.06
N ALA A 95 -14.03 -2.98 14.12
CA ALA A 95 -13.37 -4.07 14.81
C ALA A 95 -14.41 -5.04 15.39
N GLY A 96 -14.15 -6.34 15.25
CA GLY A 96 -15.01 -7.40 15.76
C GLY A 96 -14.67 -8.80 15.27
N ASP A 97 -15.46 -9.77 15.71
CA ASP A 97 -15.27 -11.19 15.46
C ASP A 97 -16.27 -11.72 14.40
N GLU A 98 -17.23 -12.56 14.79
CA GLU A 98 -18.29 -13.09 13.94
C GLU A 98 -19.16 -11.99 13.34
N SER A 99 -19.47 -10.93 14.09
CA SER A 99 -20.32 -9.84 13.60
C SER A 99 -19.68 -9.11 12.40
N LEU A 100 -18.37 -8.88 12.47
CA LEU A 100 -17.62 -8.24 11.40
C LEU A 100 -17.43 -9.19 10.22
N ILE A 101 -17.18 -10.47 10.48
CA ILE A 101 -17.11 -11.52 9.45
C ILE A 101 -18.42 -11.61 8.67
N GLU A 102 -19.56 -11.58 9.35
CA GLU A 102 -20.87 -11.65 8.69
C GLU A 102 -21.12 -10.40 7.83
N LYS A 103 -20.78 -9.21 8.35
CA LYS A 103 -20.87 -7.93 7.61
C LYS A 103 -20.03 -7.96 6.34
N VAL A 104 -18.80 -8.48 6.41
CA VAL A 104 -17.89 -8.64 5.26
C VAL A 104 -18.39 -9.70 4.28
N SER A 105 -18.94 -10.80 4.79
CA SER A 105 -19.56 -11.86 3.98
C SER A 105 -20.73 -11.33 3.14
N LYS A 106 -21.50 -10.37 3.69
CA LYS A 106 -22.57 -9.64 2.99
C LYS A 106 -22.06 -8.59 1.99
N GLY A 107 -20.74 -8.44 1.81
CA GLY A 107 -20.12 -7.60 0.78
C GLY A 107 -19.50 -6.30 1.29
N TRP A 108 -19.58 -6.00 2.59
CA TRP A 108 -18.95 -4.81 3.14
C TRP A 108 -17.42 -4.91 3.07
N THR A 109 -16.79 -3.98 2.36
CA THR A 109 -15.33 -3.95 2.15
C THR A 109 -14.83 -2.51 2.11
N ASP A 110 -15.42 -1.65 2.93
CA ASP A 110 -15.09 -0.23 2.96
C ASP A 110 -13.87 0.07 3.84
N PHE A 111 -12.80 -0.67 3.59
CA PHE A 111 -11.51 -0.55 4.26
C PHE A 111 -10.38 -0.91 3.27
N ASP A 112 -9.18 -0.42 3.54
CA ASP A 112 -8.02 -0.60 2.67
C ASP A 112 -7.11 -1.74 3.14
N VAL A 113 -7.06 -2.01 4.45
CA VAL A 113 -6.24 -3.06 5.05
C VAL A 113 -7.01 -3.76 6.16
N ALA A 114 -6.90 -5.09 6.23
CA ALA A 114 -7.38 -5.87 7.35
C ALA A 114 -6.22 -6.32 8.25
N VAL A 115 -6.43 -6.24 9.56
CA VAL A 115 -5.56 -6.82 10.59
C VAL A 115 -6.35 -7.91 11.31
N ALA A 116 -5.70 -9.00 11.70
CA ALA A 116 -6.34 -10.07 12.46
C ALA A 116 -5.48 -10.57 13.61
N THR A 117 -6.10 -11.08 14.67
CA THR A 117 -5.40 -11.89 15.66
C THR A 117 -5.16 -13.31 15.12
N PRO A 118 -4.12 -14.03 15.58
CA PRO A 118 -3.86 -15.40 15.14
C PRO A 118 -5.04 -16.36 15.35
N GLY A 119 -5.82 -16.17 16.42
CA GLY A 119 -7.03 -16.96 16.71
C GLY A 119 -8.13 -16.80 15.65
N MET A 120 -8.31 -15.57 15.15
CA MET A 120 -9.36 -15.25 14.19
C MET A 120 -9.10 -15.75 12.76
N MET A 121 -7.86 -16.12 12.43
CA MET A 121 -7.49 -16.58 11.07
C MET A 121 -8.30 -17.79 10.59
N ARG A 122 -8.68 -18.70 11.51
CA ARG A 122 -9.52 -19.87 11.16
C ARG A 122 -10.92 -19.46 10.72
N HIS A 123 -11.48 -18.41 11.33
CA HIS A 123 -12.82 -17.92 11.05
C HIS A 123 -12.88 -17.11 9.76
N LEU A 124 -11.75 -16.48 9.36
CA LEU A 124 -11.62 -15.71 8.12
C LEU A 124 -11.73 -16.55 6.84
N ALA A 125 -11.66 -17.88 6.92
CA ALA A 125 -11.91 -18.77 5.79
C ALA A 125 -13.29 -18.52 5.14
N LYS A 126 -14.29 -18.12 5.94
CA LYS A 126 -15.66 -17.81 5.47
C LYS A 126 -15.69 -16.59 4.53
N VAL A 127 -14.80 -15.61 4.74
CA VAL A 127 -14.74 -14.36 3.96
C VAL A 127 -13.59 -14.33 2.95
N ALA A 128 -12.80 -15.41 2.86
CA ALA A 128 -11.66 -15.51 1.94
C ALA A 128 -12.06 -15.30 0.47
N ARG A 129 -13.27 -15.70 0.07
CA ARG A 129 -13.80 -15.46 -1.29
C ARG A 129 -14.05 -13.98 -1.60
N VAL A 130 -14.30 -13.16 -0.58
CA VAL A 130 -14.52 -11.71 -0.71
C VAL A 130 -13.20 -10.95 -0.60
N LEU A 131 -12.39 -11.28 0.40
CA LEU A 131 -11.15 -10.56 0.70
C LEU A 131 -9.99 -10.95 -0.21
N GLY A 132 -9.91 -12.23 -0.62
CA GLY A 132 -8.81 -12.78 -1.41
C GLY A 132 -8.61 -12.07 -2.76
N PRO A 133 -9.63 -11.99 -3.64
CA PRO A 133 -9.51 -11.30 -4.92
C PRO A 133 -9.17 -9.81 -4.81
N LYS A 134 -9.56 -9.17 -3.70
CA LYS A 134 -9.28 -7.76 -3.42
C LYS A 134 -7.92 -7.53 -2.76
N GLY A 135 -7.19 -8.59 -2.41
CA GLY A 135 -5.91 -8.47 -1.70
C GLY A 135 -6.03 -7.98 -0.26
N LEU A 136 -7.25 -7.99 0.32
CA LEU A 136 -7.53 -7.51 1.67
C LEU A 136 -7.34 -8.57 2.75
N MET A 137 -6.90 -9.79 2.38
CA MET A 137 -6.73 -10.88 3.33
C MET A 137 -5.51 -10.63 4.24
N PRO A 138 -5.67 -10.67 5.58
CA PRO A 138 -4.54 -10.57 6.51
C PRO A 138 -3.48 -11.65 6.24
N ASN A 139 -2.21 -11.29 6.41
CA ASN A 139 -1.07 -12.19 6.17
C ASN A 139 -0.01 -12.03 7.27
N PRO A 140 0.45 -13.14 7.90
CA PRO A 140 1.56 -13.10 8.83
C PRO A 140 2.84 -12.47 8.24
N LYS A 141 3.14 -12.71 6.95
CA LYS A 141 4.31 -12.13 6.27
C LYS A 141 4.24 -10.61 6.13
N ALA A 142 3.03 -10.04 6.13
CA ALA A 142 2.81 -8.61 6.07
C ALA A 142 2.71 -7.97 7.47
N GLY A 143 2.89 -8.76 8.54
CA GLY A 143 2.69 -8.31 9.91
C GLY A 143 1.26 -7.84 10.20
N THR A 144 0.28 -8.25 9.39
CA THR A 144 -1.15 -7.95 9.60
C THR A 144 -1.87 -9.06 10.36
N VAL A 145 -1.14 -10.11 10.75
CA VAL A 145 -1.59 -11.11 11.73
C VAL A 145 -0.73 -10.95 12.97
N THR A 146 -1.29 -10.39 14.04
CA THR A 146 -0.56 -10.06 15.27
C THR A 146 -1.48 -10.08 16.49
N PRO A 147 -0.99 -10.47 17.68
CA PRO A 147 -1.73 -10.26 18.92
C PRO A 147 -1.85 -8.77 19.29
N ASP A 148 -0.88 -7.92 18.90
CA ASP A 148 -0.90 -6.48 19.20
C ASP A 148 -1.59 -5.70 18.07
N VAL A 149 -2.92 -5.75 18.06
CA VAL A 149 -3.74 -5.11 17.03
C VAL A 149 -3.69 -3.58 17.09
N ALA A 150 -3.59 -3.00 18.29
CA ALA A 150 -3.58 -1.55 18.46
C ALA A 150 -2.31 -0.93 17.87
N LYS A 151 -1.15 -1.57 18.08
CA LYS A 151 0.11 -1.15 17.46
C LYS A 151 0.08 -1.30 15.95
N ALA A 152 -0.43 -2.41 15.43
CA ALA A 152 -0.52 -2.62 13.99
C ALA A 152 -1.42 -1.58 13.29
N VAL A 153 -2.55 -1.22 13.90
CA VAL A 153 -3.43 -0.15 13.37
C VAL A 153 -2.68 1.17 13.28
N LYS A 154 -1.94 1.55 14.34
CA LYS A 154 -1.15 2.79 14.35
C LYS A 154 -0.04 2.80 13.31
N GLU A 155 0.69 1.69 13.16
CA GLU A 155 1.77 1.58 12.16
C GLU A 155 1.25 1.64 10.73
N LEU A 156 0.12 0.98 10.45
CA LEU A 156 -0.52 1.03 9.13
C LEU A 156 -1.05 2.45 8.82
N ALA A 157 -1.63 3.12 9.82
CA ALA A 157 -2.03 4.52 9.70
C ALA A 157 -0.82 5.46 9.51
N ALA A 158 0.33 5.14 10.11
CA ALA A 158 1.58 5.89 9.98
C ALA A 158 2.29 5.67 8.62
N GLY A 159 1.74 4.82 7.74
CA GLY A 159 2.28 4.62 6.39
C GLY A 159 3.22 3.42 6.26
N ARG A 160 3.05 2.41 7.11
CA ARG A 160 3.58 1.07 6.83
C ARG A 160 2.89 0.50 5.60
N ILE A 161 3.66 0.24 4.56
CA ILE A 161 3.18 -0.34 3.31
C ILE A 161 3.73 -1.74 3.10
N GLU A 162 2.93 -2.58 2.45
CA GLU A 162 3.34 -3.88 1.95
C GLU A 162 3.64 -3.76 0.45
N PHE A 163 4.75 -4.35 0.01
CA PHE A 163 5.05 -4.47 -1.41
C PHE A 163 5.36 -5.91 -1.78
N ARG A 164 5.00 -6.27 -3.01
CA ARG A 164 5.28 -7.57 -3.61
C ARG A 164 5.60 -7.39 -5.08
N ASN A 165 6.45 -8.27 -5.62
CA ASN A 165 6.63 -8.33 -7.06
C ASN A 165 5.36 -8.85 -7.75
N ASP A 166 5.12 -8.34 -8.95
CA ASP A 166 4.08 -8.84 -9.84
C ASP A 166 4.55 -10.09 -10.61
N LYS A 167 3.73 -10.53 -11.58
CA LYS A 167 4.05 -11.68 -12.44
C LYS A 167 5.17 -11.41 -13.45
N THR A 168 5.63 -10.16 -13.58
CA THR A 168 6.73 -9.74 -14.46
C THR A 168 8.03 -9.47 -13.71
N GLY A 169 8.03 -9.59 -12.37
CA GLY A 169 9.20 -9.32 -11.53
C GLY A 169 9.41 -7.83 -11.25
N ILE A 170 8.34 -7.03 -11.34
CA ILE A 170 8.34 -5.60 -11.03
C ILE A 170 7.66 -5.37 -9.67
N ILE A 171 8.27 -4.58 -8.81
CA ILE A 171 7.60 -4.00 -7.63
C ILE A 171 7.00 -2.66 -8.02
N HIS A 172 5.75 -2.46 -7.65
CA HIS A 172 5.07 -1.17 -7.70
C HIS A 172 4.80 -0.72 -6.28
N SER A 173 5.19 0.51 -5.93
CA SER A 173 5.01 1.04 -4.59
C SER A 173 4.70 2.54 -4.64
N VAL A 174 3.85 2.98 -3.72
CA VAL A 174 3.55 4.41 -3.52
C VAL A 174 4.51 4.94 -2.48
N PHE A 175 5.18 6.06 -2.78
CA PHE A 175 6.08 6.70 -1.82
C PHE A 175 5.62 8.09 -1.37
N GLY A 176 4.48 8.58 -1.87
CA GLY A 176 3.90 9.84 -1.39
C GLY A 176 2.90 10.46 -2.34
N LYS A 177 2.54 11.70 -2.05
CA LYS A 177 1.74 12.58 -2.90
C LYS A 177 2.60 13.65 -3.55
N LEU A 178 2.20 14.15 -4.71
CA LEU A 178 2.92 15.25 -5.38
C LEU A 178 2.87 16.54 -4.56
N SER A 179 1.86 16.70 -3.69
CA SER A 179 1.78 17.77 -2.69
C SER A 179 2.86 17.73 -1.60
N PHE A 180 3.58 16.61 -1.41
CA PHE A 180 4.65 16.52 -0.40
C PHE A 180 5.85 17.36 -0.80
N ASP A 181 6.58 17.89 0.18
CA ASP A 181 7.85 18.58 -0.07
C ASP A 181 8.87 17.66 -0.74
N ASP A 182 9.75 18.22 -1.57
CA ASP A 182 10.77 17.46 -2.31
C ASP A 182 11.64 16.61 -1.37
N ALA A 183 12.02 17.17 -0.21
CA ALA A 183 12.80 16.47 0.80
C ALA A 183 12.09 15.25 1.39
N LYS A 184 10.78 15.35 1.66
CA LYS A 184 9.99 14.22 2.19
C LYS A 184 9.89 13.08 1.19
N LEU A 185 9.68 13.42 -0.09
CA LEU A 185 9.66 12.45 -1.18
C LEU A 185 11.02 11.77 -1.35
N GLU A 186 12.11 12.53 -1.24
CA GLU A 186 13.47 12.00 -1.31
C GLU A 186 13.77 11.04 -0.14
N GLU A 187 13.39 11.40 1.08
CA GLU A 187 13.59 10.54 2.26
C GLU A 187 12.75 9.26 2.21
N ASN A 188 11.50 9.34 1.75
CA ASN A 188 10.67 8.16 1.54
C ASN A 188 11.28 7.22 0.48
N LEU A 189 11.75 7.76 -0.65
CA LEU A 189 12.40 6.95 -1.69
C LEU A 189 13.72 6.34 -1.20
N LYS A 190 14.55 7.10 -0.48
CA LYS A 190 15.80 6.59 0.12
C LYS A 190 15.54 5.49 1.13
N THR A 191 14.42 5.54 1.83
CA THR A 191 14.02 4.48 2.77
C THR A 191 13.62 3.23 2.00
N PHE A 192 12.94 3.39 0.85
CA PHE A 192 12.46 2.28 0.02
C PHE A 192 13.57 1.53 -0.75
N MET A 193 14.62 2.24 -1.19
CA MET A 193 15.75 1.70 -1.93
C MET A 193 16.80 1.04 -1.02
#